data_AF-A0A8S1AUH3-F1
#
_entry.id   AF-A0A8S1AUH3-F1
#
_cell.length_a   1.000
_cell.length_b   1.000
_cell.length_c   1.000
_cell.angle_alpha   90.00
_cell.angle_beta   90.00
_cell.angle_gamma   90.00
#
_symmetry.space_group_name_H-M   'P 1'
#
loop_
_entity.id
_entity.type
_entity.pdbx_description
1 polymer ?
#
loop_
_entity_poly.entity_id
_entity_poly.type
_entity_poly.pdbx_seq_one_letter_code
_entity_poly.pdbx_strand_id
1 'polypeptide(L)'
;MITVLNTIDTGHEDMIHDAELDYYGLRLATCSSDNSVKIYDIKSGTQTLVADLKGHFGPVWQVAWAHPKYGNLLASCSYDRKVIIWKEAGEWTKLYEHAGHESSVNSIAWAPAEYGLILACCSSDGSVSIITYSQDGGNWDVKKISGAHAIGVNSVSWCPAISADLNLDPLSNKEAPKRIVTGGCDNLIKIWREQGDQWVEENKLEMHMDWVRDVAWAPSLGLQRSMIASCSQDKRVVIWTSDDNVSWNPTILNTFDDVVWSVSWSLTGNILAVSGGDNKVSLWREGADGQWLCISEVAKGLGQTPNDERSTL
;
A
#
# COMPACT_ATOMS: atom_id res chain seq x y z
N MET A 1 10.12 10.01 -19.77
CA MET A 1 11.27 9.10 -19.88
C MET A 1 11.68 8.75 -18.45
N ILE A 2 11.60 7.47 -18.07
CA ILE A 2 12.00 7.01 -16.74
C ILE A 2 13.50 6.78 -16.78
N THR A 3 14.23 7.43 -15.88
CA THR A 3 15.69 7.29 -15.75
C THR A 3 16.01 6.60 -14.44
N VAL A 4 16.95 5.66 -14.44
CA VAL A 4 17.44 5.05 -13.20
C VAL A 4 18.27 6.07 -12.46
N LEU A 5 17.77 6.48 -11.28
CA LEU A 5 18.48 7.41 -10.42
C LEU A 5 19.56 6.72 -9.59
N ASN A 6 19.28 5.51 -9.10
CA ASN A 6 20.22 4.74 -8.30
C ASN A 6 19.94 3.23 -8.41
N THR A 7 20.98 2.41 -8.28
CA THR A 7 20.86 0.94 -8.14
C THR A 7 21.40 0.55 -6.78
N ILE A 8 20.60 -0.18 -6.02
CA ILE A 8 20.81 -0.47 -4.61
C ILE A 8 20.98 -1.98 -4.50
N ASP A 9 22.15 -2.43 -4.02
CA ASP A 9 22.32 -3.82 -3.60
C ASP A 9 21.81 -3.93 -2.16
N THR A 10 20.74 -4.68 -1.98
CA THR A 10 20.07 -4.81 -0.69
C THR A 10 20.68 -5.91 0.16
N GLY A 11 21.69 -6.63 -0.33
CA GLY A 11 22.39 -7.67 0.42
C GLY A 11 21.47 -8.72 1.05
N HIS A 12 20.27 -8.91 0.50
CA HIS A 12 19.33 -9.95 0.90
C HIS A 12 19.78 -11.29 0.31
N GLU A 13 19.55 -12.37 1.05
CA GLU A 13 19.93 -13.71 0.61
C GLU A 13 18.91 -14.34 -0.36
N ASP A 14 17.69 -13.79 -0.39
CA ASP A 14 16.58 -14.30 -1.19
C ASP A 14 15.74 -13.15 -1.80
N MET A 15 14.69 -13.50 -2.54
CA MET A 15 13.81 -12.59 -3.27
C MET A 15 13.23 -11.50 -2.36
N ILE A 16 13.32 -10.25 -2.83
CA ILE A 16 12.73 -9.09 -2.19
C ILE A 16 11.26 -9.04 -2.58
N HIS A 17 10.37 -8.86 -1.61
CA HIS A 17 8.93 -8.77 -1.87
C HIS A 17 8.47 -7.32 -1.98
N ASP A 18 8.99 -6.45 -1.11
CA ASP A 18 8.59 -5.05 -1.08
C ASP A 18 9.75 -4.14 -0.64
N ALA A 19 9.65 -2.89 -1.07
CA ALA A 19 10.61 -1.85 -0.78
C ALA A 19 9.93 -0.47 -0.76
N GLU A 20 9.92 0.18 0.40
CA GLU A 20 9.25 1.46 0.60
C GLU A 20 10.24 2.52 1.12
N LEU A 21 10.21 3.70 0.48
CA LEU A 21 10.92 4.87 0.96
C LEU A 21 10.16 5.53 2.11
N ASP A 22 10.89 6.02 3.09
CA ASP A 22 10.34 6.86 4.16
C ASP A 22 9.78 8.18 3.58
N TYR A 23 8.95 8.87 4.36
CA TYR A 23 8.24 10.09 3.98
C TYR A 23 9.15 11.19 3.39
N TYR A 24 10.39 11.28 3.88
CA TYR A 24 11.38 12.26 3.41
C TYR A 24 12.25 11.76 2.26
N GLY A 25 12.10 10.50 1.82
CA GLY A 25 12.93 9.88 0.79
C GLY A 25 14.38 9.64 1.20
N LEU A 26 14.70 9.73 2.50
CA LEU A 26 16.05 9.58 3.03
C LEU A 26 16.37 8.15 3.44
N ARG A 27 15.36 7.31 3.65
CA ARG A 27 15.53 5.93 4.10
C ARG A 27 14.72 5.00 3.24
N LEU A 28 15.25 3.81 3.01
CA LEU A 28 14.58 2.73 2.29
C LEU A 28 14.46 1.52 3.22
N ALA A 29 13.23 1.07 3.45
CA ALA A 29 12.98 -0.23 4.06
C ALA A 29 12.83 -1.26 2.95
N THR A 30 13.44 -2.42 3.11
CA THR A 30 13.31 -3.56 2.20
C THR A 30 12.98 -4.81 2.99
N CYS A 31 12.16 -5.69 2.40
CA CYS A 31 11.81 -6.96 3.02
C CYS A 31 11.91 -8.13 2.05
N SER A 32 12.29 -9.30 2.57
CA SER A 32 12.65 -10.45 1.75
C SER A 32 12.10 -11.77 2.32
N SER A 33 12.14 -12.80 1.48
CA SER A 33 11.99 -14.21 1.85
C SER A 33 13.04 -14.70 2.85
N ASP A 34 14.14 -13.97 3.07
CA ASP A 34 15.15 -14.29 4.10
C ASP A 34 14.71 -13.97 5.55
N ASN A 35 13.45 -13.58 5.74
CA ASN A 35 12.81 -13.24 7.02
C ASN A 35 13.36 -11.95 7.67
N SER A 36 14.15 -11.15 6.94
CA SER A 36 14.72 -9.90 7.43
C SER A 36 14.03 -8.68 6.84
N VAL A 37 13.96 -7.62 7.64
CA VAL A 37 13.65 -6.27 7.16
C VAL A 37 14.90 -5.43 7.31
N LYS A 38 15.43 -4.92 6.21
CA LYS A 38 16.65 -4.11 6.21
C LYS A 38 16.30 -2.65 5.98
N ILE A 39 16.98 -1.77 6.69
CA ILE A 39 16.79 -0.32 6.57
C ILE A 39 18.09 0.31 6.10
N TYR A 40 18.00 1.06 5.01
CA TYR A 40 19.11 1.75 4.38
C TYR A 40 18.93 3.26 4.49
N ASP A 41 20.01 3.95 4.84
CA ASP A 41 20.11 5.42 4.68
C ASP A 41 20.59 5.71 3.25
N ILE A 42 19.86 6.59 2.56
CA ILE A 42 20.15 7.02 1.20
C ILE A 42 20.63 8.47 1.27
N LYS A 43 21.96 8.64 1.27
CA LYS A 43 22.59 9.95 1.26
C LYS A 43 23.42 10.11 0.00
N SER A 44 22.96 10.97 -0.91
CA SER A 44 23.72 11.41 -2.09
C SER A 44 24.42 10.28 -2.86
N GLY A 45 23.70 9.17 -3.11
CA GLY A 45 24.18 8.02 -3.87
C GLY A 45 24.97 6.97 -3.07
N THR A 46 25.25 7.21 -1.78
CA THR A 46 25.82 6.19 -0.89
C THR A 46 24.69 5.55 -0.09
N GLN A 47 24.67 4.22 -0.11
CA GLN A 47 23.75 3.40 0.67
C GLN A 47 24.50 2.84 1.88
N THR A 48 23.96 3.06 3.07
CA THR A 48 24.50 2.43 4.29
C THR A 48 23.40 1.66 4.99
N LEU A 49 23.65 0.38 5.28
CA LEU A 49 22.77 -0.41 6.12
C LEU A 49 22.77 0.18 7.53
N VAL A 50 21.61 0.65 7.98
CA VAL A 50 21.40 1.22 9.31
C VAL A 50 20.92 0.15 10.29
N ALA A 51 20.04 -0.74 9.83
CA ALA A 51 19.48 -1.78 10.68
C ALA A 51 19.12 -3.04 9.89
N ASP A 52 19.36 -4.19 10.52
CA ASP A 52 18.89 -5.51 10.10
C ASP A 52 17.90 -6.02 11.15
N LEU A 53 16.61 -5.89 10.85
CA LEU A 53 15.52 -6.19 11.75
C LEU A 53 15.12 -7.65 11.60
N LYS A 54 15.57 -8.47 12.56
CA LYS A 54 15.22 -9.88 12.66
C LYS A 54 14.19 -10.08 13.76
N GLY A 55 13.07 -10.70 13.41
CA GLY A 55 11.98 -10.94 14.34
C GLY A 55 10.85 -11.78 13.76
N HIS A 56 10.75 -11.85 12.43
CA HIS A 56 9.84 -12.74 11.72
C HIS A 56 10.44 -14.14 11.58
N PHE A 57 9.56 -15.13 11.56
CA PHE A 57 9.91 -16.55 11.39
C PHE A 57 9.51 -17.10 10.01
N GLY A 58 9.20 -16.22 9.07
CA GLY A 58 8.87 -16.56 7.69
C GLY A 58 9.03 -15.34 6.77
N PRO A 59 8.84 -15.52 5.45
CA PRO A 59 8.96 -14.45 4.47
C PRO A 59 8.18 -13.21 4.85
N VAL A 60 8.79 -12.04 4.69
CA VAL A 60 8.15 -10.75 4.97
C VAL A 60 7.60 -10.20 3.67
N TRP A 61 6.28 -9.96 3.63
CA TRP A 61 5.57 -9.64 2.39
C TRP A 61 5.57 -8.15 2.06
N GLN A 62 5.30 -7.31 3.05
CA GLN A 62 5.16 -5.88 2.86
C GLN A 62 5.73 -5.12 4.06
N VAL A 63 6.23 -3.92 3.79
CA VAL A 63 6.66 -2.94 4.78
C VAL A 63 5.89 -1.64 4.58
N ALA A 64 5.63 -0.89 5.65
CA ALA A 64 4.96 0.41 5.54
C ALA A 64 5.50 1.40 6.57
N TRP A 65 5.89 2.59 6.13
CA TRP A 65 6.34 3.67 7.02
C TRP A 65 5.15 4.41 7.62
N ALA A 66 5.19 4.67 8.92
CA ALA A 66 4.19 5.53 9.55
C ALA A 66 4.49 7.00 9.28
N HIS A 67 3.47 7.86 9.43
CA HIS A 67 3.66 9.30 9.29
C HIS A 67 4.65 9.85 10.34
N PRO A 68 5.61 10.73 9.95
CA PRO A 68 6.70 11.17 10.82
C PRO A 68 6.24 11.95 12.08
N LYS A 69 4.99 12.40 12.11
CA LYS A 69 4.35 12.98 13.32
C LYS A 69 4.39 12.04 14.53
N TYR A 70 4.42 10.73 14.32
CA TYR A 70 4.49 9.72 15.38
C TYR A 70 5.92 9.22 15.65
N GLY A 71 6.91 9.85 15.02
CA GLY A 71 8.30 9.41 15.00
C GLY A 71 8.57 8.39 13.89
N ASN A 72 9.76 7.81 13.93
CA ASN A 72 10.21 6.83 12.94
C ASN A 72 9.69 5.45 13.33
N LEU A 73 8.54 5.09 12.77
CA LEU A 73 7.90 3.79 12.93
C LEU A 73 7.82 3.09 11.59
N LEU A 74 8.09 1.79 11.60
CA LEU A 74 7.95 0.91 10.45
C LEU A 74 7.09 -0.29 10.84
N ALA A 75 6.09 -0.62 10.04
CA ALA A 75 5.34 -1.86 10.18
C ALA A 75 5.86 -2.88 9.16
N SER A 76 5.87 -4.16 9.56
CA SER A 76 6.16 -5.28 8.66
C SER A 76 5.15 -6.41 8.89
N CYS A 77 4.73 -7.06 7.80
CA CYS A 77 3.87 -8.24 7.84
C CYS A 77 4.54 -9.46 7.20
N SER A 78 4.19 -10.64 7.69
CA SER A 78 4.88 -11.87 7.29
C SER A 78 3.94 -13.08 7.21
N TYR A 79 4.44 -14.08 6.48
CA TYR A 79 3.90 -15.43 6.45
C TYR A 79 3.83 -16.11 7.83
N ASP A 80 4.60 -15.63 8.82
CA ASP A 80 4.56 -16.14 10.21
C ASP A 80 3.29 -15.77 10.99
N ARG A 81 2.33 -15.11 10.32
CA ARG A 81 1.02 -14.66 10.83
C ARG A 81 1.11 -13.48 11.78
N LYS A 82 2.26 -12.81 11.83
CA LYS A 82 2.50 -11.68 12.74
C LYS A 82 2.66 -10.39 11.96
N VAL A 83 2.26 -9.32 12.64
CA VAL A 83 2.62 -7.96 12.26
C VAL A 83 3.52 -7.41 13.35
N ILE A 84 4.67 -6.87 12.96
CA ILE A 84 5.62 -6.28 13.87
C ILE A 84 5.68 -4.78 13.59
N ILE A 85 5.58 -3.97 14.64
CA ILE A 85 5.80 -2.53 14.58
C ILE A 85 7.15 -2.25 15.21
N TRP A 86 8.04 -1.68 14.42
CA TRP A 86 9.40 -1.32 14.78
C TRP A 86 9.46 0.18 15.06
N LYS A 87 10.21 0.56 16.08
CA LYS A 87 10.46 1.96 16.43
C LYS A 87 11.95 2.21 16.49
N GLU A 88 12.36 3.34 15.93
CA GLU A 88 13.70 3.86 16.12
C GLU A 88 13.72 4.83 17.32
N ALA A 89 14.53 4.51 18.31
CA ALA A 89 14.82 5.38 19.45
C ALA A 89 16.33 5.36 19.75
N GLY A 90 17.14 5.62 18.71
CA GLY A 90 18.59 5.41 18.71
C GLY A 90 18.93 4.08 18.03
N GLU A 91 18.53 2.97 18.63
CA GLU A 91 18.52 1.65 17.99
C GLU A 91 17.09 1.27 17.57
N TRP A 92 17.00 0.43 16.54
CA TRP A 92 15.72 -0.12 16.11
C TRP A 92 15.29 -1.25 17.02
N THR A 93 14.07 -1.13 17.55
CA THR A 93 13.51 -2.12 18.47
C THR A 93 12.08 -2.46 18.11
N LYS A 94 11.65 -3.65 18.53
CA LYS A 94 10.27 -4.10 18.40
C LYS A 94 9.41 -3.35 19.43
N LEU A 95 8.54 -2.46 18.96
CA LEU A 95 7.61 -1.70 19.79
C LEU A 95 6.37 -2.53 20.14
N TYR A 96 5.82 -3.24 19.15
CA TYR A 96 4.61 -4.02 19.30
C TYR A 96 4.62 -5.23 18.36
N GLU A 97 3.99 -6.32 18.80
CA GLU A 97 3.77 -7.53 18.02
C GLU A 97 2.31 -7.91 18.08
N HIS A 98 1.70 -8.03 16.91
CA HIS A 98 0.34 -8.51 16.78
C HIS A 98 0.33 -9.91 16.17
N ALA A 99 -0.26 -10.87 16.88
CA ALA A 99 -0.38 -12.27 16.46
C ALA A 99 -1.84 -12.76 16.55
N GLY A 100 -2.79 -11.97 16.05
CA GLY A 100 -4.23 -12.28 16.09
C GLY A 100 -4.78 -13.01 14.86
N HIS A 101 -3.94 -13.25 13.85
CA HIS A 101 -4.30 -13.93 12.60
C HIS A 101 -3.95 -15.41 12.62
N GLU A 102 -4.78 -16.22 11.96
CA GLU A 102 -4.60 -17.68 11.88
C GLU A 102 -3.80 -18.11 10.65
N SER A 103 -3.57 -17.19 9.71
CA SER A 103 -2.83 -17.41 8.47
C SER A 103 -1.93 -16.22 8.12
N SER A 104 -1.21 -16.32 7.00
CA SER A 104 -0.25 -15.33 6.51
C SER A 104 -0.87 -13.94 6.41
N VAL A 105 -0.17 -12.93 6.93
CA VAL A 105 -0.58 -11.52 6.76
C VAL A 105 0.06 -10.99 5.48
N ASN A 106 -0.77 -10.68 4.49
CA ASN A 106 -0.30 -10.42 3.13
C ASN A 106 0.00 -8.94 2.86
N SER A 107 -0.74 -8.03 3.51
CA SER A 107 -0.58 -6.60 3.28
C SER A 107 -0.88 -5.78 4.54
N ILE A 108 -0.24 -4.62 4.60
CA ILE A 108 -0.37 -3.62 5.67
C ILE A 108 -0.47 -2.22 5.07
N ALA A 109 -1.26 -1.36 5.72
CA ALA A 109 -1.34 0.04 5.33
C ALA A 109 -1.60 0.92 6.55
N TRP A 110 -0.79 1.97 6.73
CA TRP A 110 -1.04 2.99 7.73
C TRP A 110 -2.19 3.91 7.29
N ALA A 111 -3.06 4.26 8.24
CA ALA A 111 -4.10 5.23 8.00
C ALA A 111 -3.53 6.64 7.81
N PRO A 112 -4.27 7.52 7.13
CA PRO A 112 -3.97 8.95 7.10
C PRO A 112 -3.72 9.52 8.51
N ALA A 113 -2.72 10.40 8.63
CA ALA A 113 -2.25 10.91 9.92
C ALA A 113 -3.28 11.76 10.67
N GLU A 114 -4.33 12.21 9.99
CA GLU A 114 -5.49 12.89 10.54
C GLU A 114 -6.31 11.97 11.45
N TYR A 115 -6.37 10.67 11.15
CA TYR A 115 -7.15 9.68 11.90
C TYR A 115 -6.46 9.16 13.16
N GLY A 116 -5.17 9.46 13.33
CA GLY A 116 -4.36 8.90 14.41
C GLY A 116 -3.34 7.88 13.90
N LEU A 117 -2.70 7.19 14.84
CA LEU A 117 -1.79 6.09 14.54
C LEU A 117 -2.60 4.78 14.46
N ILE A 118 -3.07 4.47 13.25
CA ILE A 118 -3.90 3.30 12.96
C ILE A 118 -3.24 2.51 11.83
N LEU A 119 -3.12 1.20 11.99
CA LEU A 119 -2.61 0.27 10.99
C LEU A 119 -3.71 -0.71 10.60
N ALA A 120 -3.97 -0.84 9.30
CA ALA A 120 -4.77 -1.95 8.78
C ALA A 120 -3.84 -3.08 8.36
N CYS A 121 -4.18 -4.31 8.71
CA CYS A 121 -3.51 -5.50 8.23
C CYS A 121 -4.53 -6.52 7.73
N CYS A 122 -4.19 -7.20 6.64
CA CYS A 122 -5.08 -8.19 6.04
C CYS A 122 -4.41 -9.56 5.94
N SER A 123 -5.20 -10.60 6.12
CA SER A 123 -4.70 -11.97 6.23
C SER A 123 -5.38 -12.92 5.26
N SER A 124 -4.64 -13.97 4.91
CA SER A 124 -5.12 -15.13 4.17
C SER A 124 -6.19 -15.92 4.93
N ASP A 125 -6.45 -15.62 6.21
CA ASP A 125 -7.57 -16.20 6.98
C ASP A 125 -8.93 -15.55 6.65
N GLY A 126 -8.94 -14.56 5.74
CA GLY A 126 -10.15 -13.85 5.32
C GLY A 126 -10.55 -12.71 6.28
N SER A 127 -9.73 -12.42 7.29
CA SER A 127 -9.96 -11.33 8.23
C SER A 127 -9.03 -10.14 8.00
N VAL A 128 -9.51 -8.98 8.43
CA VAL A 128 -8.75 -7.72 8.46
C VAL A 128 -8.70 -7.26 9.90
N SER A 129 -7.51 -6.94 10.41
CA SER A 129 -7.37 -6.34 11.74
C SER A 129 -6.98 -4.88 11.61
N ILE A 130 -7.66 -4.03 12.38
CA ILE A 130 -7.37 -2.60 12.50
C ILE A 130 -6.76 -2.38 13.87
N ILE A 131 -5.48 -2.03 13.88
CA ILE A 131 -4.65 -1.86 15.06
C ILE A 131 -4.53 -0.36 15.33
N THR A 132 -5.15 0.11 16.41
CA THR A 132 -5.19 1.53 16.80
C THR A 132 -4.32 1.74 18.02
N TYR A 133 -3.42 2.72 17.97
CA TYR A 133 -2.66 3.14 19.14
C TYR A 133 -3.41 4.25 19.90
N SER A 134 -3.78 3.97 21.14
CA SER A 134 -4.38 4.96 22.04
C SER A 134 -3.28 5.71 22.81
N GLN A 135 -3.16 7.01 22.56
CA GLN A 135 -2.16 7.85 23.25
C GLN A 135 -2.44 7.97 24.75
N ASP A 136 -3.72 7.93 25.15
CA ASP A 136 -4.13 8.09 26.54
C ASP A 136 -3.80 6.86 27.39
N GLY A 137 -3.84 5.66 26.78
CA GLY A 137 -3.57 4.40 27.45
C GLY A 137 -2.17 3.83 27.20
N GLY A 138 -1.44 4.35 26.20
CA GLY A 138 -0.19 3.74 25.72
C GLY A 138 -0.37 2.32 25.17
N ASN A 139 -1.61 1.92 24.87
CA ASN A 139 -1.99 0.57 24.51
C ASN A 139 -2.39 0.50 23.03
N TRP A 140 -2.25 -0.70 22.49
CA TRP A 140 -2.66 -1.05 21.13
C TRP A 140 -3.98 -1.81 21.20
N ASP A 141 -5.05 -1.19 20.70
CA ASP A 141 -6.36 -1.79 20.59
C ASP A 141 -6.53 -2.40 19.21
N VAL A 142 -7.11 -3.60 19.15
CA VAL A 142 -7.27 -4.33 17.89
C VAL A 142 -8.75 -4.59 17.64
N LYS A 143 -9.24 -4.08 16.51
CA LYS A 143 -10.57 -4.39 15.98
C LYS A 143 -10.42 -5.37 14.83
N LYS A 144 -10.97 -6.58 15.00
CA LYS A 144 -10.92 -7.63 13.97
C LYS A 144 -12.23 -7.68 13.18
N ILE A 145 -12.15 -7.53 11.87
CA ILE A 145 -13.22 -7.74 10.91
C ILE A 145 -13.10 -9.20 10.42
N SER A 146 -13.88 -10.09 11.01
CA SER A 146 -13.92 -11.50 10.60
C SER A 146 -14.80 -11.67 9.35
N GLY A 147 -14.37 -12.54 8.43
CA GLY A 147 -15.14 -12.85 7.23
C GLY A 147 -15.22 -11.69 6.23
N ALA A 148 -14.16 -10.88 6.13
CA ALA A 148 -14.08 -9.83 5.13
C ALA A 148 -14.15 -10.43 3.71
N HIS A 149 -13.38 -11.48 3.47
CA HIS A 149 -13.40 -12.26 2.22
C HIS A 149 -13.48 -13.76 2.53
N ALA A 150 -14.10 -14.54 1.64
CA ALA A 150 -14.42 -15.95 1.91
C ALA A 150 -13.18 -16.87 1.97
N ILE A 151 -12.16 -16.56 1.17
CA ILE A 151 -10.95 -17.39 1.02
C ILE A 151 -9.75 -16.75 1.72
N GLY A 152 -9.56 -15.44 1.55
CA GLY A 152 -8.41 -14.71 2.06
C GLY A 152 -8.37 -13.29 1.51
N VAL A 153 -7.65 -12.41 2.20
CA VAL A 153 -7.45 -11.01 1.80
C VAL A 153 -5.99 -10.80 1.40
N ASN A 154 -5.75 -10.25 0.21
CA ASN A 154 -4.41 -10.05 -0.33
C ASN A 154 -3.90 -8.63 -0.11
N SER A 155 -4.78 -7.63 -0.25
CA SER A 155 -4.39 -6.22 -0.17
C SER A 155 -5.42 -5.39 0.59
N VAL A 156 -4.91 -4.35 1.25
CA VAL A 156 -5.69 -3.34 1.97
C VAL A 156 -5.13 -1.96 1.65
N SER A 157 -6.02 -1.00 1.38
CA SER A 157 -5.66 0.40 1.20
C SER A 157 -6.65 1.31 1.92
N TRP A 158 -6.15 2.40 2.48
CA TRP A 158 -6.98 3.42 3.13
C TRP A 158 -7.55 4.39 2.11
N CYS A 159 -8.79 4.84 2.36
CA CYS A 159 -9.30 6.05 1.74
C CYS A 159 -8.50 7.25 2.30
N PRO A 160 -8.05 8.18 1.44
CA PRO A 160 -7.44 9.42 1.89
C PRO A 160 -8.37 10.17 2.85
N ALA A 161 -7.78 10.91 3.80
CA ALA A 161 -8.55 11.76 4.68
C ALA A 161 -9.20 12.88 3.88
N ILE A 162 -10.52 12.79 3.70
CA ILE A 162 -11.32 13.91 3.18
C ILE A 162 -11.47 14.88 4.35
N SER A 163 -10.67 15.94 4.36
CA SER A 163 -10.84 17.02 5.33
C SER A 163 -12.25 17.59 5.18
N ALA A 164 -13.02 17.58 6.27
CA ALA A 164 -14.35 18.18 6.33
C ALA A 164 -14.33 19.70 6.04
N ASP A 165 -13.15 20.34 5.95
CA ASP A 165 -12.96 21.76 5.65
C ASP A 165 -13.47 22.21 4.28
N LEU A 166 -13.79 21.28 3.36
CA LEU A 166 -14.47 21.60 2.10
C LEU A 166 -16.01 21.62 2.24
N ASN A 167 -16.56 21.17 3.37
CA ASN A 167 -17.96 21.43 3.69
C ASN A 167 -18.07 22.88 4.18
N LEU A 168 -18.70 23.72 3.36
CA LEU A 168 -19.10 25.12 3.67
C LEU A 168 -20.08 25.24 4.87
N ASP A 169 -20.29 24.18 5.66
CA ASP A 169 -21.21 24.16 6.78
C ASP A 169 -20.46 24.01 8.12
N PRO A 170 -20.13 25.12 8.79
CA PRO A 170 -19.39 25.14 10.05
C PRO A 170 -20.14 24.50 11.24
N LEU A 171 -21.36 23.98 11.04
CA LEU A 171 -22.12 23.23 12.04
C LEU A 171 -22.03 21.70 11.88
N SER A 172 -21.50 21.20 10.76
CA SER A 172 -21.32 19.76 10.52
C SER A 172 -19.94 19.30 11.04
N ASN A 173 -19.79 19.24 12.36
CA ASN A 173 -18.60 18.68 13.02
C ASN A 173 -18.55 17.13 12.94
N LYS A 174 -19.02 16.55 11.83
CA LYS A 174 -18.93 15.12 11.57
C LYS A 174 -17.63 14.87 10.82
N GLU A 175 -16.64 14.31 11.53
CA GLU A 175 -15.49 13.68 10.89
C GLU A 175 -15.99 12.77 9.76
N ALA A 176 -15.41 12.91 8.57
CA ALA A 176 -15.73 12.02 7.46
C ALA A 176 -15.45 10.57 7.91
N PRO A 177 -16.38 9.63 7.65
CA PRO A 177 -16.21 8.27 8.13
C PRO A 177 -14.96 7.65 7.51
N LYS A 178 -14.15 6.97 8.33
CA LYS A 178 -12.97 6.27 7.85
C LYS A 178 -13.41 5.15 6.92
N ARG A 179 -12.71 5.03 5.78
CA ARG A 179 -12.96 3.99 4.79
C ARG A 179 -11.68 3.26 4.45
N ILE A 180 -11.81 1.97 4.20
CA ILE A 180 -10.76 1.12 3.67
C ILE A 180 -11.31 0.33 2.49
N VAL A 181 -10.44 -0.01 1.56
CA VAL A 181 -10.74 -0.96 0.48
C VAL A 181 -9.89 -2.20 0.68
N THR A 182 -10.49 -3.36 0.42
CA THR A 182 -9.85 -4.67 0.54
C THR A 182 -10.04 -5.46 -0.74
N GLY A 183 -8.99 -6.14 -1.18
CA GLY A 183 -9.01 -7.08 -2.31
C GLY A 183 -8.77 -8.51 -1.85
N GLY A 184 -9.64 -9.43 -2.26
CA GLY A 184 -9.59 -10.82 -1.80
C GLY A 184 -9.39 -11.86 -2.90
N CYS A 185 -9.12 -13.08 -2.46
CA CYS A 185 -9.08 -14.28 -3.29
C CYS A 185 -10.46 -14.76 -3.77
N ASP A 186 -11.54 -14.08 -3.37
CA ASP A 186 -12.91 -14.32 -3.84
C ASP A 186 -13.26 -13.47 -5.08
N ASN A 187 -12.27 -12.82 -5.70
CA ASN A 187 -12.39 -11.94 -6.87
C ASN A 187 -13.13 -10.63 -6.60
N LEU A 188 -13.49 -10.38 -5.33
CA LEU A 188 -14.23 -9.22 -4.91
C LEU A 188 -13.27 -8.14 -4.42
N ILE A 189 -13.68 -6.90 -4.65
CA ILE A 189 -13.14 -5.74 -3.97
C ILE A 189 -14.25 -5.20 -3.09
N LYS A 190 -13.96 -5.02 -1.80
CA LYS A 190 -14.95 -4.54 -0.83
C LYS A 190 -14.50 -3.23 -0.23
N ILE A 191 -15.44 -2.32 -0.07
CA ILE A 191 -15.21 -1.06 0.64
C ILE A 191 -15.89 -1.17 1.99
N TRP A 192 -15.12 -0.89 3.04
CA TRP A 192 -15.57 -0.91 4.41
C TRP A 192 -15.58 0.50 4.96
N ARG A 193 -16.58 0.78 5.80
CA ARG A 193 -16.74 2.05 6.47
C ARG A 193 -16.82 1.85 7.98
N GLU A 194 -16.15 2.71 8.73
CA GLU A 194 -16.30 2.77 10.18
C GLU A 194 -17.68 3.35 10.53
N GLN A 195 -18.48 2.60 11.28
CA GLN A 195 -19.76 3.02 11.83
C GLN A 195 -19.75 2.79 13.34
N GLY A 196 -19.31 3.82 14.08
CA GLY A 196 -19.14 3.73 15.53
C GLY A 196 -17.99 2.80 15.88
N ASP A 197 -18.29 1.70 16.57
CA ASP A 197 -17.25 0.75 16.98
C ASP A 197 -17.02 -0.39 15.97
N GLN A 198 -17.90 -0.54 14.99
CA GLN A 198 -17.88 -1.63 14.01
C GLN A 198 -17.53 -1.12 12.61
N TRP A 199 -16.98 -2.02 11.79
CA TRP A 199 -16.76 -1.81 10.37
C TRP A 199 -17.84 -2.53 9.58
N VAL A 200 -18.50 -1.79 8.69
CA VAL A 200 -19.59 -2.30 7.85
C VAL A 200 -19.18 -2.32 6.39
N GLU A 201 -19.58 -3.36 5.67
CA GLU A 201 -19.43 -3.45 4.21
C GLU A 201 -20.36 -2.41 3.55
N GLU A 202 -19.79 -1.40 2.90
CA GLU A 202 -20.54 -0.34 2.21
C GLU A 202 -20.81 -0.74 0.76
N ASN A 203 -19.76 -1.22 0.07
CA ASN A 203 -19.84 -1.59 -1.33
C ASN A 203 -19.09 -2.90 -1.61
N LYS A 204 -19.60 -3.60 -2.63
CA LYS A 204 -19.01 -4.79 -3.23
C LYS A 204 -18.86 -4.52 -4.71
N LEU A 205 -17.62 -4.59 -5.17
CA LEU A 205 -17.20 -4.25 -6.52
C LEU A 205 -16.79 -5.54 -7.21
N GLU A 206 -17.58 -5.93 -8.21
CA GLU A 206 -17.44 -7.19 -8.93
C GLU A 206 -17.10 -6.91 -10.39
N MET A 207 -15.90 -7.30 -10.82
CA MET A 207 -15.44 -7.20 -12.21
C MET A 207 -14.43 -8.30 -12.49
N HIS A 208 -13.48 -8.51 -11.56
CA HIS A 208 -12.42 -9.47 -11.74
C HIS A 208 -12.93 -10.91 -11.81
N MET A 209 -12.25 -11.71 -12.64
CA MET A 209 -12.60 -13.12 -12.85
C MET A 209 -11.75 -14.08 -12.01
N ASP A 210 -10.70 -13.58 -11.39
CA ASP A 210 -9.73 -14.34 -10.59
C ASP A 210 -9.20 -13.46 -9.43
N TRP A 211 -8.33 -14.01 -8.60
CA TRP A 211 -7.87 -13.40 -7.34
C TRP A 211 -7.39 -11.97 -7.53
N VAL A 212 -7.91 -11.07 -6.69
CA VAL A 212 -7.42 -9.68 -6.64
C VAL A 212 -6.07 -9.70 -5.91
N ARG A 213 -5.02 -9.21 -6.57
CA ARG A 213 -3.66 -9.20 -6.03
C ARG A 213 -3.39 -7.96 -5.20
N ASP A 214 -3.76 -6.79 -5.73
CA ASP A 214 -3.52 -5.52 -5.08
C ASP A 214 -4.65 -4.53 -5.35
N VAL A 215 -4.88 -3.63 -4.40
CA VAL A 215 -5.87 -2.57 -4.47
C VAL A 215 -5.29 -1.30 -3.86
N ALA A 216 -5.32 -0.21 -4.61
CA ALA A 216 -4.79 1.07 -4.17
C ALA A 216 -5.84 2.17 -4.34
N TRP A 217 -6.15 2.87 -3.26
CA TRP A 217 -7.01 4.06 -3.29
C TRP A 217 -6.16 5.28 -3.69
N ALA A 218 -6.62 6.04 -4.69
CA ALA A 218 -5.89 7.21 -5.16
C ALA A 218 -5.98 8.34 -4.14
N PRO A 219 -4.86 9.04 -3.84
CA PRO A 219 -4.89 10.26 -3.04
C PRO A 219 -5.67 11.36 -3.78
N SER A 220 -6.79 11.79 -3.23
CA SER A 220 -7.63 12.86 -3.78
C SER A 220 -7.21 14.21 -3.18
N LEU A 221 -6.34 14.95 -3.85
CA LEU A 221 -5.95 16.32 -3.48
C LEU A 221 -7.06 17.32 -3.87
N GLY A 222 -8.20 17.25 -3.17
CA GLY A 222 -9.31 18.21 -3.32
C GLY A 222 -10.23 17.98 -4.52
N LEU A 223 -10.07 16.87 -5.26
CA LEU A 223 -11.05 16.42 -6.24
C LEU A 223 -12.18 15.67 -5.55
N GLN A 224 -13.42 15.94 -5.96
CA GLN A 224 -14.61 15.22 -5.47
C GLN A 224 -14.72 13.80 -6.04
N ARG A 225 -13.94 13.48 -7.08
CA ARG A 225 -13.88 12.16 -7.70
C ARG A 225 -12.87 11.29 -6.97
N SER A 226 -13.36 10.24 -6.33
CA SER A 226 -12.54 9.17 -5.76
C SER A 226 -12.20 8.14 -6.83
N MET A 227 -10.97 7.65 -6.78
CA MET A 227 -10.49 6.60 -7.68
C MET A 227 -9.85 5.47 -6.88
N ILE A 228 -10.10 4.23 -7.31
CA ILE A 228 -9.44 3.04 -6.79
C ILE A 228 -8.89 2.28 -7.99
N ALA A 229 -7.64 1.84 -7.91
CA ALA A 229 -7.06 0.91 -8.85
C ALA A 229 -7.07 -0.49 -8.23
N SER A 230 -7.41 -1.49 -9.03
CA SER A 230 -7.30 -2.89 -8.64
C SER A 230 -6.62 -3.69 -9.72
N CYS A 231 -5.83 -4.68 -9.31
CA CYS A 231 -5.21 -5.63 -10.21
C CYS A 231 -5.50 -7.07 -9.77
N SER A 232 -5.56 -7.96 -10.75
CA SER A 232 -5.93 -9.36 -10.52
C SER A 232 -5.05 -10.31 -11.32
N GLN A 233 -5.11 -11.57 -10.89
CA GLN A 233 -4.60 -12.74 -11.58
C GLN A 233 -5.20 -12.89 -12.99
N ASP A 234 -6.37 -12.29 -13.27
CA ASP A 234 -7.02 -12.25 -14.58
C ASP A 234 -6.29 -11.38 -15.63
N LYS A 235 -5.13 -10.81 -15.27
CA LYS A 235 -4.26 -9.97 -16.09
C LYS A 235 -4.87 -8.61 -16.43
N ARG A 236 -5.92 -8.19 -15.73
CA ARG A 236 -6.57 -6.89 -15.94
C ARG A 236 -6.26 -5.96 -14.79
N VAL A 237 -6.15 -4.69 -15.14
CA VAL A 237 -6.21 -3.59 -14.17
C VAL A 237 -7.51 -2.84 -14.39
N VAL A 238 -8.25 -2.62 -13.31
CA VAL A 238 -9.51 -1.87 -13.33
C VAL A 238 -9.36 -0.61 -12.51
N ILE A 239 -9.85 0.49 -13.07
CA ILE A 239 -9.98 1.75 -12.37
C ILE A 239 -11.45 1.93 -12.02
N TRP A 240 -11.73 2.04 -10.73
CA TRP A 240 -13.04 2.31 -10.20
C TRP A 240 -13.12 3.79 -9.89
N THR A 241 -14.10 4.47 -10.47
CA THR A 241 -14.29 5.91 -10.24
C THR A 241 -15.66 6.16 -9.63
N SER A 242 -15.70 7.06 -8.65
CA SER A 242 -16.93 7.43 -7.95
C SER A 242 -16.91 8.91 -7.59
N ASP A 243 -18.02 9.60 -7.81
CA ASP A 243 -18.18 11.02 -7.44
C ASP A 243 -18.85 11.20 -6.06
N ASP A 244 -19.56 10.17 -5.58
CA ASP A 244 -20.33 10.17 -4.33
C ASP A 244 -19.79 9.18 -3.29
N ASN A 245 -18.77 8.39 -3.65
CA ASN A 245 -18.24 7.23 -2.91
C ASN A 245 -19.25 6.10 -2.66
N VAL A 246 -20.42 6.13 -3.31
CA VAL A 246 -21.48 5.12 -3.17
C VAL A 246 -21.67 4.37 -4.48
N SER A 247 -21.62 5.07 -5.61
CA SER A 247 -21.77 4.53 -6.94
C SER A 247 -20.40 4.44 -7.60
N TRP A 248 -19.93 3.22 -7.86
CA TRP A 248 -18.60 2.96 -8.41
C TRP A 248 -18.70 2.44 -9.84
N ASN A 249 -18.09 3.17 -10.77
CA ASN A 249 -18.05 2.81 -12.18
C ASN A 249 -16.71 2.14 -12.51
N PRO A 250 -16.68 0.87 -12.92
CA PRO A 250 -15.46 0.20 -13.37
C PRO A 250 -15.08 0.61 -14.79
N THR A 251 -13.81 0.92 -15.00
CA THR A 251 -13.18 1.11 -16.32
C THR A 251 -11.98 0.18 -16.43
N ILE A 252 -11.94 -0.65 -17.46
CA ILE A 252 -10.77 -1.51 -17.71
C ILE A 252 -9.66 -0.61 -18.26
N LEU A 253 -8.53 -0.53 -17.53
CA LEU A 253 -7.36 0.22 -17.92
C LEU A 253 -6.69 -0.44 -19.14
N ASN A 254 -6.28 -1.69 -18.94
CA ASN A 254 -5.61 -2.50 -19.93
C ASN A 254 -5.69 -3.99 -19.53
N THR A 255 -5.49 -4.87 -20.52
CA THR A 255 -5.24 -6.30 -20.28
C THR A 255 -3.78 -6.58 -20.63
N PHE A 256 -3.04 -7.18 -19.69
CA PHE A 256 -1.62 -7.51 -19.82
C PHE A 256 -1.43 -8.97 -20.27
N ASP A 257 -0.23 -9.28 -20.74
CA ASP A 257 0.11 -10.64 -21.18
C ASP A 257 0.30 -11.61 -20.00
N ASP A 258 0.62 -11.09 -18.83
CA ASP A 258 0.83 -11.83 -17.59
C ASP A 258 0.09 -11.20 -16.40
N VAL A 259 0.13 -11.88 -15.26
CA VAL A 259 -0.47 -11.47 -13.99
C VAL A 259 0.04 -10.11 -13.56
N VAL A 260 -0.84 -9.28 -12.98
CA VAL A 260 -0.43 -8.01 -12.38
C VAL A 260 -0.35 -8.17 -10.87
N TRP A 261 0.82 -7.89 -10.31
CA TRP A 261 1.13 -8.15 -8.89
C TRP A 261 0.81 -6.99 -7.98
N SER A 262 1.10 -5.75 -8.42
CA SER A 262 0.89 -4.56 -7.59
C SER A 262 0.52 -3.35 -8.43
N VAL A 263 -0.24 -2.45 -7.81
CA VAL A 263 -0.64 -1.15 -8.35
C VAL A 263 -0.36 -0.06 -7.32
N SER A 264 0.24 1.04 -7.76
CA SER A 264 0.56 2.15 -6.86
C SER A 264 0.28 3.50 -7.50
N TRP A 265 -0.39 4.37 -6.75
CA TRP A 265 -0.69 5.73 -7.19
C TRP A 265 0.45 6.68 -6.88
N SER A 266 0.73 7.59 -7.80
CA SER A 266 1.52 8.79 -7.50
C SER A 266 0.86 9.60 -6.38
N LEU A 267 1.65 10.35 -5.62
CA LEU A 267 1.16 11.24 -4.56
C LEU A 267 0.14 12.28 -5.09
N THR A 268 0.25 12.66 -6.36
CA THR A 268 -0.70 13.56 -7.03
C THR A 268 -2.03 12.91 -7.42
N GLY A 269 -2.13 11.58 -7.38
CA GLY A 269 -3.32 10.82 -7.77
C GLY A 269 -3.53 10.65 -9.28
N ASN A 270 -2.64 11.18 -10.13
CA ASN A 270 -2.85 11.25 -11.58
C ASN A 270 -2.11 10.17 -12.39
N ILE A 271 -1.04 9.62 -11.83
CA ILE A 271 -0.24 8.56 -12.46
C ILE A 271 -0.40 7.28 -11.66
N LEU A 272 -0.60 6.18 -12.38
CA LEU A 272 -0.64 4.82 -11.84
C LEU A 272 0.59 4.05 -12.31
N ALA A 273 1.32 3.47 -11.37
CA ALA A 273 2.34 2.47 -11.64
C ALA A 273 1.72 1.07 -11.56
N VAL A 274 1.97 0.26 -12.57
CA VAL A 274 1.47 -1.11 -12.69
C VAL A 274 2.65 -2.07 -12.83
N SER A 275 2.76 -3.01 -11.90
CA SER A 275 3.84 -4.00 -11.86
C SER A 275 3.33 -5.37 -12.34
N GLY A 276 3.82 -5.80 -13.51
CA GLY A 276 3.44 -7.05 -14.16
C GLY A 276 4.37 -8.23 -13.84
N GLY A 277 3.87 -9.45 -14.03
CA GLY A 277 4.60 -10.71 -13.92
C GLY A 277 5.64 -10.91 -15.03
N ASP A 278 5.55 -10.12 -16.10
CA ASP A 278 6.53 -10.02 -17.17
C ASP A 278 7.84 -9.31 -16.74
N ASN A 279 7.97 -8.98 -15.45
CA ASN A 279 9.07 -8.22 -14.85
C ASN A 279 9.20 -6.81 -15.43
N LYS A 280 8.08 -6.23 -15.86
CA LYS A 280 8.01 -4.85 -16.32
C LYS A 280 7.11 -4.02 -15.42
N VAL A 281 7.45 -2.75 -15.34
CA VAL A 281 6.65 -1.72 -14.69
C VAL A 281 6.18 -0.74 -15.74
N SER A 282 4.87 -0.57 -15.85
CA SER A 282 4.23 0.38 -16.76
C SER A 282 3.64 1.55 -16.00
N LEU A 283 3.82 2.77 -16.51
CA LEU A 283 3.19 3.98 -15.97
C LEU A 283 2.03 4.42 -16.84
N TRP A 284 0.90 4.74 -16.23
CA TRP A 284 -0.33 5.11 -16.90
C TRP A 284 -0.83 6.46 -16.39
N ARG A 285 -1.40 7.28 -17.28
CA ARG A 285 -2.15 8.50 -16.91
C ARG A 285 -3.49 8.53 -17.63
N GLU A 286 -4.46 9.15 -17.01
CA GLU A 286 -5.71 9.54 -17.66
C GLU A 286 -5.46 10.74 -18.59
N GLY A 287 -5.89 10.63 -19.84
CA GLY A 287 -5.92 11.73 -20.81
C GLY A 287 -7.10 12.66 -20.55
N ALA A 288 -7.11 13.82 -21.22
CA ALA A 288 -8.22 14.77 -21.13
C ALA A 288 -9.54 14.22 -21.71
N ASP A 289 -9.45 13.15 -22.50
CA ASP A 289 -10.55 12.38 -23.07
C ASP A 289 -11.08 11.28 -22.13
N GLY A 290 -10.49 11.12 -20.94
CA GLY A 290 -10.84 10.06 -19.98
C GLY A 290 -10.26 8.69 -20.35
N GLN A 291 -9.44 8.59 -21.38
CA GLN A 291 -8.76 7.35 -21.74
C GLN A 291 -7.43 7.22 -21.02
N TRP A 292 -7.08 6.01 -20.59
CA TRP A 292 -5.81 5.74 -19.96
C TRP A 292 -4.73 5.45 -20.99
N LEU A 293 -3.63 6.19 -20.92
CA LEU A 293 -2.51 6.08 -21.84
C LEU A 293 -1.27 5.60 -21.08
N CYS A 294 -0.61 4.59 -21.65
CA CYS A 294 0.71 4.16 -21.18
C CYS A 294 1.74 5.23 -21.53
N ILE A 295 2.37 5.82 -20.51
CA ILE A 295 3.37 6.87 -20.62
C ILE A 295 4.76 6.28 -20.85
N SER A 296 5.04 5.15 -20.21
CA SER A 296 6.35 4.52 -20.21
C SER A 296 6.24 3.10 -19.70
N GLU A 297 7.09 2.24 -20.25
CA GLU A 297 7.25 0.84 -19.84
C GLU A 297 8.74 0.62 -19.55
N VAL A 298 9.05 0.03 -18.41
CA VAL A 298 10.42 -0.26 -17.98
C VAL A 298 10.54 -1.73 -17.66
N ALA A 299 11.39 -2.42 -18.40
CA ALA A 299 11.76 -3.79 -18.11
C ALA A 299 12.93 -3.83 -17.11
N LYS A 300 13.00 -4.91 -16.34
CA LYS A 300 14.10 -5.20 -15.41
C LYS A 300 15.47 -4.98 -16.08
N GLY A 301 16.31 -4.14 -15.47
CA GLY A 301 17.69 -3.91 -15.88
C GLY A 301 17.91 -2.97 -17.07
N LEU A 302 16.85 -2.34 -17.62
CA LEU A 302 16.95 -1.47 -18.81
C LEU A 302 16.75 0.02 -18.53
N GLY A 303 16.74 0.43 -17.27
CA GLY A 303 16.61 1.86 -16.97
C GLY A 303 17.93 2.59 -17.26
N GLN A 304 17.88 3.56 -18.16
CA GLN A 304 19.04 4.37 -18.54
C GLN A 304 19.54 5.14 -17.32
N THR A 305 20.81 4.96 -16.97
CA THR A 305 21.51 5.80 -16.00
C THR A 305 21.81 7.15 -16.67
N PRO A 306 21.55 8.29 -16.01
CA PRO A 306 21.69 9.62 -16.63
C PRO A 306 23.14 10.05 -16.94
N ASN A 307 24.12 9.14 -16.91
CA ASN A 307 25.54 9.49 -17.03
C ASN A 307 26.21 9.17 -18.38
N ASP A 308 25.52 8.56 -19.35
CA ASP A 308 26.17 8.21 -20.63
C ASP A 308 26.19 9.33 -21.69
N GLU A 309 25.61 10.51 -21.43
CA GLU A 309 25.62 11.63 -22.40
C GLU A 309 26.68 12.73 -22.14
N ARG A 310 27.70 12.50 -21.29
CA ARG A 310 28.78 13.49 -21.06
C ARG A 310 30.16 13.16 -21.62
N SER A 311 30.28 12.20 -22.53
CA SER A 311 31.57 11.92 -23.19
C SER A 311 31.47 11.83 -24.71
N THR A 312 31.14 12.93 -25.37
CA THR A 312 31.66 13.25 -26.71
C THR A 312 31.31 14.70 -27.02
N LEU A 313 32.26 15.61 -26.79
CA LEU A 313 32.58 16.80 -27.60
C LEU A 313 33.88 17.39 -27.07
#